data_AF-A0A3N5X6N5-F1
#
_entry.id   AF-A0A3N5X6N5-F1
#
_cell.length_a   1.000
_cell.length_b   1.000
_cell.length_c   1.000
_cell.angle_alpha   90.00
_cell.angle_beta   90.00
_cell.angle_gamma   90.00
#
_symmetry.space_group_name_H-M   'P 1'
#
loop_
_entity.id
_entity.type
_entity.pdbx_description
1 polymer ?
#
loop_
_entity_poly.entity_id
_entity_poly.type
_entity_poly.pdbx_seq_one_letter_code
_entity_poly.pdbx_strand_id
1 'polypeptide(L)'
;MIELKSRTHTVDDLGSAIELCYSKGWTDGLPVIPPTAERIAAMLEAGGLKPDQQLSFIENRQVSVTAEKVAINAVMAGCKPEYMPVITATVEALA
;
A
#
# COMPACT_ATOMS: atom_id res chain seq x y z
N MET A 1 2.86 8.28 16.26
CA MET A 1 1.88 7.84 15.24
C MET A 1 2.41 8.26 13.89
N ILE A 2 2.47 7.34 12.93
CA ILE A 2 2.87 7.63 11.55
C ILE A 2 1.75 8.44 10.87
N GLU A 3 2.10 9.55 10.22
CA GLU A 3 1.15 10.37 9.47
C GLU A 3 1.07 9.87 8.02
N LEU A 4 -0.05 9.24 7.65
CA LEU A 4 -0.31 8.77 6.28
C LEU A 4 -0.83 9.92 5.40
N LYS A 5 -0.44 9.93 4.13
CA LYS A 5 -0.74 11.00 3.16
C LYS A 5 -1.84 10.61 2.16
N SER A 6 -2.10 9.32 1.97
CA SER A 6 -3.18 8.86 1.10
C SER A 6 -4.55 9.23 1.66
N ARG A 7 -5.50 9.42 0.75
CA ARG A 7 -6.90 9.65 1.11
C ARG A 7 -7.45 8.48 1.93
N THR A 8 -8.00 8.78 3.09
CA THR A 8 -8.74 7.83 3.91
C THR A 8 -10.20 7.76 3.47
N HIS A 9 -10.75 6.54 3.48
CA HIS A 9 -12.15 6.27 3.20
C HIS A 9 -12.79 5.60 4.42
N THR A 10 -13.91 6.12 4.89
CA THR A 10 -14.72 5.52 5.95
C THR A 10 -15.84 4.70 5.33
N VAL A 11 -16.04 3.50 5.84
CA VAL A 11 -17.10 2.56 5.42
C VAL A 11 -17.67 1.86 6.65
N ASP A 12 -18.84 1.26 6.52
CA ASP A 12 -19.59 0.72 7.65
C ASP A 12 -19.00 -0.59 8.20
N ASP A 13 -18.50 -1.47 7.33
CA ASP A 13 -17.98 -2.78 7.69
C ASP A 13 -16.91 -3.31 6.72
N LEU A 14 -16.39 -4.50 7.02
CA LEU A 14 -15.37 -5.18 6.23
C LEU A 14 -15.83 -5.46 4.79
N GLY A 15 -17.08 -5.91 4.62
CA GLY A 15 -17.62 -6.22 3.29
C GLY A 15 -17.67 -4.97 2.41
N SER A 16 -18.14 -3.86 2.98
CA SER A 16 -18.18 -2.55 2.34
C SER A 16 -16.79 -2.03 1.97
N ALA A 17 -15.77 -2.33 2.79
CA ALA A 17 -14.38 -1.98 2.49
C ALA A 17 -13.84 -2.76 1.28
N ILE A 18 -14.14 -4.06 1.22
CA ILE A 18 -13.75 -4.94 0.10
C ILE A 18 -14.46 -4.48 -1.19
N GLU A 19 -15.77 -4.25 -1.13
CA GLU A 19 -16.57 -3.75 -2.26
C GLU A 19 -16.13 -2.35 -2.73
N LEU A 20 -15.71 -1.48 -1.80
CA LEU A 20 -15.13 -0.18 -2.16
C LEU A 20 -13.84 -0.36 -2.97
N CYS A 21 -12.93 -1.25 -2.55
CA CYS A 21 -11.70 -1.50 -3.29
C CYS A 21 -11.98 -2.06 -4.70
N TYR A 22 -12.94 -2.98 -4.79
CA TYR A 22 -13.39 -3.57 -6.06
C TYR A 22 -14.00 -2.52 -6.99
N SER A 23 -15.00 -1.76 -6.52
CA SER A 23 -15.69 -0.73 -7.33
C SER A 23 -14.79 0.42 -7.78
N LYS A 24 -13.67 0.66 -7.09
CA LYS A 24 -12.64 1.63 -7.49
C LYS A 24 -11.62 1.06 -8.48
N GLY A 25 -11.69 -0.22 -8.80
CA GLY A 25 -10.74 -0.90 -9.70
C GLY A 25 -9.35 -1.05 -9.08
N TRP A 26 -9.24 -1.14 -7.76
CA TRP A 26 -7.96 -1.31 -7.06
C TRP A 26 -7.54 -2.78 -6.90
N THR A 27 -8.41 -3.71 -7.30
CA THR A 27 -8.17 -5.15 -7.23
C THR A 27 -7.95 -5.72 -8.63
N ASP A 28 -7.48 -6.96 -8.70
CA ASP A 28 -7.32 -7.75 -9.93
C ASP A 28 -8.60 -8.51 -10.33
N GLY A 29 -9.73 -8.19 -9.69
CA GLY A 29 -10.99 -8.92 -9.82
C GLY A 29 -11.29 -9.85 -8.65
N LEU A 30 -10.34 -10.09 -7.75
CA LEU A 30 -10.54 -10.85 -6.51
C LEU A 30 -10.75 -9.94 -5.29
N PRO A 31 -11.30 -10.47 -4.19
CA PRO A 31 -11.33 -9.78 -2.90
C PRO A 31 -9.92 -9.49 -2.38
N VAL A 32 -9.74 -8.31 -1.78
CA VAL A 32 -8.48 -7.89 -1.16
C VAL A 32 -8.60 -7.77 0.35
N ILE A 33 -7.47 -7.70 1.04
CA ILE A 33 -7.42 -7.34 2.46
C ILE A 33 -7.46 -5.80 2.57
N PRO A 34 -8.48 -5.18 3.22
CA PRO A 34 -8.55 -3.73 3.26
C PRO A 34 -7.35 -3.09 3.97
N PRO A 35 -6.73 -2.06 3.38
CA PRO A 35 -5.51 -1.46 3.88
C PRO A 35 -5.81 -0.44 4.99
N THR A 36 -6.08 -0.94 6.20
CA THR A 36 -6.29 -0.06 7.37
C THR A 36 -5.00 0.65 7.76
N ALA A 37 -5.13 1.80 8.43
CA ALA A 37 -3.97 2.60 8.86
C ALA A 37 -2.99 1.79 9.72
N GLU A 38 -3.49 0.91 10.59
CA GLU A 38 -2.68 0.03 11.45
C GLU A 38 -1.88 -0.98 10.63
N ARG A 39 -2.50 -1.61 9.62
CA ARG A 39 -1.83 -2.56 8.73
C ARG A 39 -0.76 -1.88 7.88
N ILE A 40 -1.05 -0.70 7.36
CA ILE A 40 -0.08 0.09 6.60
C ILE A 40 1.10 0.49 7.49
N ALA A 41 0.83 0.96 8.71
CA ALA A 41 1.87 1.32 9.67
C ALA A 41 2.79 0.13 10.00
N ALA A 42 2.22 -1.07 10.21
CA ALA A 42 3.01 -2.27 10.45
C ALA A 42 3.91 -2.65 9.27
N MET A 43 3.43 -2.51 8.02
CA MET A 43 4.28 -2.72 6.84
C MET A 43 5.43 -1.71 6.78
N LEU A 44 5.14 -0.42 6.99
CA LEU A 44 6.14 0.65 6.97
C LEU A 44 7.20 0.48 8.07
N GLU A 45 6.77 0.10 9.28
CA GLU A 45 7.66 -0.20 10.40
C GLU A 45 8.59 -1.37 10.08
N ALA A 46 8.05 -2.47 9.52
CA ALA A 46 8.86 -3.63 9.12
C ALA A 46 9.88 -3.31 8.02
N GLY A 47 9.59 -2.33 7.16
CA GLY A 47 10.53 -1.81 6.16
C GLY A 47 11.49 -0.73 6.69
N GLY A 48 11.25 -0.16 7.87
CA GLY A 48 11.99 1.00 8.38
C GLY A 48 11.77 2.28 7.55
N LEU A 49 10.60 2.44 6.94
CA LEU A 49 10.32 3.48 5.95
C LEU A 49 9.45 4.60 6.48
N LYS A 50 9.67 5.82 5.96
CA LYS A 50 8.73 6.93 6.13
C LYS A 50 7.66 6.88 5.02
N PRO A 51 6.39 7.26 5.29
CA PRO A 51 5.31 7.17 4.30
C PRO A 51 5.60 7.91 2.97
N ASP A 52 6.24 9.07 3.07
CA ASP A 52 6.57 9.97 1.97
C ASP A 52 7.89 9.64 1.28
N GLN A 53 8.64 8.65 1.76
CA GLN A 53 9.88 8.22 1.13
C GLN A 53 9.59 7.70 -0.28
N GLN A 54 10.20 8.33 -1.28
CA GLN A 54 10.18 7.83 -2.66
C GLN A 54 11.09 6.60 -2.75
N LEU A 55 10.53 5.47 -3.19
CA LEU A 55 11.27 4.24 -3.46
C LEU A 55 11.69 4.14 -4.92
N SER A 56 10.86 4.65 -5.83
CA SER A 56 11.13 4.61 -7.27
C SER A 56 10.40 5.75 -7.98
N PHE A 57 10.81 6.07 -9.21
CA PHE A 57 10.12 7.00 -10.08
C PHE A 57 9.88 6.35 -11.45
N ILE A 58 8.62 6.30 -11.88
CA ILE A 58 8.25 5.71 -13.17
C ILE A 58 8.31 6.80 -14.24
N GLU A 59 9.41 6.85 -14.97
CA GLU A 59 9.71 7.93 -15.93
C GLU A 59 8.63 8.12 -17.01
N ASN A 60 8.17 7.04 -17.65
CA ASN A 60 7.18 7.14 -18.73
C ASN A 60 5.78 7.58 -18.26
N ARG A 61 5.50 7.50 -16.95
CA ARG A 61 4.24 7.95 -16.34
C ARG A 61 4.41 9.27 -15.58
N GLN A 62 5.64 9.70 -15.33
CA GLN A 62 5.97 10.85 -14.48
C GLN A 62 5.34 10.73 -13.08
N VAL A 63 5.48 9.55 -12.46
CA VAL A 63 4.87 9.23 -11.16
C VAL A 63 5.92 8.78 -10.16
N SER A 64 5.92 9.42 -8.98
CA SER A 64 6.67 8.98 -7.80
C SER A 64 5.97 7.80 -7.12
N VAL A 65 6.71 6.73 -6.85
CA VAL A 65 6.24 5.56 -6.10
C VAL A 65 6.73 5.70 -4.66
N THR A 66 5.82 6.04 -3.76
CA THR A 66 6.13 6.23 -2.34
C THR A 66 6.00 4.93 -1.54
N ALA A 67 6.74 4.85 -0.43
CA ALA A 67 6.67 3.73 0.50
C ALA A 67 5.25 3.45 1.00
N GLU A 68 4.46 4.50 1.29
CA GLU A 68 3.07 4.33 1.70
C GLU A 68 2.22 3.65 0.62
N LYS A 69 2.40 4.02 -0.66
CA LYS A 69 1.64 3.38 -1.76
C LYS A 69 2.03 1.93 -1.95
N VAL A 70 3.32 1.61 -1.80
CA VAL A 70 3.78 0.22 -1.83
C VAL A 70 3.21 -0.57 -0.64
N ALA A 71 3.22 -0.01 0.57
CA ALA A 71 2.64 -0.64 1.74
C ALA A 71 1.13 -0.89 1.59
N ILE A 72 0.38 0.09 1.07
CA ILE A 72 -1.06 -0.06 0.77
C ILE A 72 -1.30 -1.24 -0.17
N ASN A 73 -0.58 -1.31 -1.29
CA ASN A 73 -0.72 -2.40 -2.25
C ASN A 73 -0.34 -3.76 -1.66
N ALA A 74 0.73 -3.81 -0.86
CA ALA A 74 1.16 -5.03 -0.19
C ALA A 74 0.14 -5.53 0.84
N VAL A 75 -0.50 -4.64 1.61
CA VAL A 75 -1.61 -5.04 2.48
C VAL A 75 -2.76 -5.58 1.66
N MET A 76 -3.18 -4.88 0.59
CA MET A 76 -4.27 -5.36 -0.27
C MET A 76 -4.02 -6.75 -0.85
N ALA A 77 -2.77 -7.04 -1.23
CA ALA A 77 -2.32 -8.34 -1.69
C ALA A 77 -2.24 -9.42 -0.59
N GLY A 78 -2.47 -9.08 0.68
CA GLY A 78 -2.38 -10.01 1.81
C GLY A 78 -0.96 -10.34 2.24
N CYS A 79 0.03 -9.50 1.90
CA CYS A 79 1.41 -9.70 2.32
C CYS A 79 1.57 -9.58 3.84
N LYS A 80 2.56 -10.29 4.39
CA LYS A 80 3.00 -10.10 5.78
C LYS A 80 3.97 -8.93 5.88
N PRO A 81 4.01 -8.19 7.01
CA PRO A 81 4.98 -7.12 7.24
C PRO A 81 6.44 -7.55 7.03
N GLU A 82 6.80 -8.76 7.43
CA GLU A 82 8.14 -9.36 7.26
C GLU A 82 8.62 -9.39 5.79
N TYR A 83 7.70 -9.27 4.83
CA TYR A 83 8.02 -9.27 3.40
C TYR A 83 8.39 -7.87 2.88
N MET A 84 8.11 -6.80 3.63
CA MET A 84 8.29 -5.43 3.18
C MET A 84 9.72 -5.14 2.67
N PRO A 85 10.81 -5.58 3.34
CA PRO A 85 12.17 -5.34 2.85
C PRO A 85 12.44 -5.91 1.45
N VAL A 86 11.85 -7.08 1.13
CA VAL A 86 11.99 -7.68 -0.20
C VAL A 86 11.12 -6.97 -1.23
N ILE A 87 9.90 -6.60 -0.84
CA ILE A 87 8.98 -5.84 -1.71
C ILE A 87 9.62 -4.51 -2.11
N THR A 88 10.23 -3.79 -1.16
CA THR A 88 10.85 -2.48 -1.41
C THR A 88 12.05 -2.60 -2.33
N ALA A 89 12.94 -3.57 -2.06
CA ALA A 89 14.09 -3.85 -2.92
C ALA A 89 13.65 -4.21 -4.36
N THR A 90 12.54 -4.92 -4.51
CA THR A 90 11.97 -5.25 -5.83
C THR A 90 11.46 -4.00 -6.54
N VAL A 91 10.76 -3.11 -5.83
CA VAL A 91 10.26 -1.85 -6.41
C VAL A 91 11.41 -0.93 -6.82
N GLU A 92 12.46 -0.84 -6.01
CA GLU A 92 13.67 -0.07 -6.31
C GLU A 92 14.40 -0.62 -7.56
N ALA A 93 14.42 -1.94 -7.74
CA ALA A 93 15.09 -2.60 -8.86
C ALA A 93 14.32 -2.52 -10.20
N LEU A 94 13.01 -2.25 -10.18
CA LEU A 94 12.17 -2.15 -11.38
C LEU A 94 12.22 -0.76 -12.05
N ALA A 95 12.89 0.20 -11.41
CA ALA A 95 13.00 1.59 -11.83
C ALA A 95 14.05 1.79 -12.95
#